data_AF-A0AAJ6DI33-F1
#
_entry.id   AF-A0AAJ6DI33-F1
#
_cell.length_a   1.000
_cell.length_b   1.000
_cell.length_c   1.000
_cell.angle_alpha   90.00
_cell.angle_beta   90.00
_cell.angle_gamma   90.00
#
_symmetry.space_group_name_H-M   'P 1'
#
loop_
_entity.id
_entity.type
_entity.pdbx_description
1 polymer ?
#
loop_
_entity_poly.entity_id
_entity_poly.type
_entity_poly.pdbx_seq_one_letter_code
_entity_poly.pdbx_strand_id
1 'polypeptide(L)'
;MRLPLRVVLWIYIAFNLAQTAVLVFAPEVIDRAYLGGEMTPTRRFQWYAVAGYHVLIIAVTVIAMGLERAADRRRIVVVNALMYLLWDAASQLAYWGGAIGMATSDLLVNSGVSIAGGTALLVVAWRDRDAEAAPAR
;
A
#
# COMPACT_ATOMS: atom_id res chain seq x y z
N MET A 1 2.00 1.53 20.56
CA MET A 1 2.19 0.40 19.62
C MET A 1 3.43 -0.40 20.01
N ARG A 2 3.32 -1.74 20.02
CA ARG A 2 4.45 -2.65 20.33
C ARG A 2 5.49 -2.68 19.20
N LEU A 3 6.76 -2.94 19.53
CA LEU A 3 7.87 -2.96 18.56
C LEU A 3 7.62 -3.85 17.33
N PRO A 4 7.11 -5.10 17.45
CA PRO A 4 6.89 -5.95 16.28
C PRO A 4 5.91 -5.34 15.26
N LEU A 5 4.86 -4.65 15.75
CA LEU A 5 3.89 -4.00 14.88
C LEU A 5 4.50 -2.80 14.15
N ARG A 6 5.39 -2.05 14.82
CA ARG A 6 6.15 -0.96 14.19
C ARG A 6 7.09 -1.47 13.12
N VAL A 7 7.72 -2.63 13.32
CA VAL A 7 8.57 -3.27 12.29
C VAL A 7 7.76 -3.59 11.04
N VAL A 8 6.56 -4.16 11.19
CA VAL A 8 5.66 -4.43 10.05
C VAL A 8 5.31 -3.14 9.30
N LEU A 9 4.99 -2.06 10.01
CA LEU A 9 4.68 -0.77 9.39
C LEU A 9 5.90 -0.14 8.70
N TRP A 10 7.11 -0.31 9.25
CA TRP A 10 8.34 0.13 8.57
C TRP A 10 8.64 -0.66 7.30
N ILE A 11 8.46 -1.98 7.32
CA ILE A 11 8.57 -2.81 6.11
C ILE A 11 7.56 -2.34 5.06
N TYR A 12 6.33 -2.07 5.49
CA TYR A 12 5.28 -1.55 4.62
C TYR A 12 5.63 -0.16 4.02
N ILE A 13 6.20 0.75 4.83
CA ILE A 13 6.71 2.04 4.34
C ILE A 13 7.83 1.83 3.32
N ALA A 14 8.80 0.96 3.61
CA ALA A 14 9.91 0.67 2.69
C ALA A 14 9.42 0.08 1.36
N PHE A 15 8.43 -0.81 1.41
CA PHE A 15 7.77 -1.35 0.22
C PHE A 15 7.14 -0.23 -0.64
N ASN A 16 6.38 0.67 -0.03
CA ASN A 16 5.76 1.79 -0.75
C ASN A 16 6.77 2.79 -1.28
N LEU A 17 7.90 3.00 -0.58
CA LEU A 17 9.00 3.83 -1.07
C LEU A 17 9.62 3.23 -2.33
N ALA A 18 9.84 1.91 -2.35
CA ALA A 18 10.34 1.21 -3.53
C ALA A 18 9.38 1.34 -4.72
N GLN A 19 8.07 1.14 -4.49
CA GLN A 19 7.04 1.35 -5.52
C GLN A 19 7.07 2.80 -6.06
N THR A 20 7.12 3.78 -5.17
CA THR A 20 7.21 5.21 -5.55
C THR A 20 8.45 5.46 -6.42
N ALA A 21 9.61 4.96 -6.02
CA ALA A 21 10.85 5.14 -6.77
C ALA A 21 10.76 4.53 -8.17
N VAL A 22 10.24 3.30 -8.29
CA VAL A 22 10.06 2.65 -9.59
C VAL A 22 9.09 3.44 -10.47
N LEU A 23 7.93 3.85 -9.94
CA LEU A 23 6.91 4.57 -10.71
C LEU A 23 7.36 5.98 -11.15
N VAL A 24 8.23 6.64 -10.38
CA VAL A 24 8.77 7.96 -10.72
C VAL A 24 9.92 7.86 -11.72
N PHE A 25 10.87 6.94 -11.49
CA PHE A 25 12.14 6.93 -12.21
C PHE A 25 12.25 5.87 -13.31
N ALA A 26 11.47 4.81 -13.24
CA ALA A 26 11.49 3.69 -14.20
C ALA A 26 10.09 3.07 -14.40
N PRO A 27 9.04 3.87 -14.71
CA PRO A 27 7.68 3.36 -14.86
C PRO A 27 7.54 2.29 -15.96
N GLU A 28 8.43 2.28 -16.94
CA GLU A 28 8.50 1.29 -18.03
C GLU A 28 8.64 -0.15 -17.51
N VAL A 29 9.24 -0.34 -16.32
CA VAL A 29 9.39 -1.66 -15.68
C VAL A 29 8.04 -2.28 -15.33
N ILE A 30 7.09 -1.46 -14.90
CA ILE A 30 5.73 -1.87 -14.55
C ILE A 30 4.84 -1.88 -15.79
N ASP A 31 4.96 -0.84 -16.61
CA ASP A 31 4.11 -0.57 -17.77
C ASP A 31 4.20 -1.67 -18.86
N ARG A 32 5.35 -2.33 -18.99
CA ARG A 32 5.56 -3.43 -19.97
C ARG A 32 4.67 -4.66 -19.74
N ALA A 33 4.10 -4.82 -18.55
CA ALA A 33 3.20 -5.93 -18.25
C ALA A 33 1.78 -5.70 -18.79
N TYR A 34 1.51 -4.51 -19.34
CA TYR A 34 0.22 -4.10 -19.89
C TYR A 34 0.27 -4.17 -21.43
N LEU A 35 -0.89 -4.20 -22.10
CA LEU A 35 -0.97 -4.24 -23.58
C LEU A 35 -0.33 -3.06 -24.31
N GLY A 36 0.08 -2.02 -23.59
CA GLY A 36 0.51 -0.78 -24.22
C GLY A 36 1.87 -0.91 -24.91
N GLY A 37 2.01 -0.20 -26.03
CA GLY A 37 3.28 -0.06 -26.75
C GLY A 37 4.24 0.88 -26.03
N GLU A 38 5.04 1.63 -26.81
CA GLU A 38 6.02 2.58 -26.25
C GLU A 38 5.41 3.52 -25.20
N MET A 39 6.20 3.82 -24.17
CA MET A 39 5.79 4.69 -23.07
C MET A 39 5.51 6.11 -23.58
N THR A 40 4.25 6.52 -23.50
CA THR A 40 3.84 7.88 -23.86
C THR A 40 3.95 8.84 -22.67
N PRO A 41 4.06 10.16 -22.89
CA PRO A 41 4.08 11.14 -21.80
C PRO A 41 2.86 11.06 -20.88
N THR A 42 1.66 10.81 -21.43
CA THR A 42 0.42 10.66 -20.66
C THR A 42 0.49 9.44 -19.74
N ARG A 43 0.96 8.29 -20.23
CA ARG A 43 1.13 7.08 -19.42
C ARG A 43 2.18 7.28 -18.33
N ARG A 44 3.30 7.94 -18.66
CA ARG A 44 4.33 8.32 -17.68
C ARG A 44 3.75 9.22 -16.59
N PHE A 45 2.92 10.21 -16.95
CA PHE A 45 2.22 11.05 -15.98
C PHE A 45 1.23 10.26 -15.13
N GLN A 46 0.48 9.32 -15.71
CA GLN A 46 -0.42 8.44 -14.95
C GLN A 46 0.34 7.62 -13.91
N TRP A 47 1.49 7.02 -14.27
CA TRP A 47 2.34 6.31 -13.31
C TRP A 47 2.91 7.22 -12.24
N TYR A 48 3.35 8.43 -12.60
CA TYR A 48 3.76 9.43 -11.62
C TYR A 48 2.63 9.80 -10.65
N ALA A 49 1.39 9.93 -11.14
CA ALA A 49 0.23 10.18 -10.28
C ALA A 49 -0.06 9.00 -9.34
N VAL A 50 0.09 7.76 -9.82
CA VAL A 50 0.01 6.55 -8.97
C VAL A 50 1.13 6.53 -7.93
N ALA A 51 2.34 7.01 -8.26
CA ALA A 51 3.41 7.16 -7.28
C ALA A 51 3.00 8.10 -6.13
N GLY A 52 2.28 9.19 -6.44
CA GLY A 52 1.73 10.11 -5.44
C GLY A 52 0.77 9.44 -4.44
N TYR A 53 0.03 8.42 -4.88
CA TYR A 53 -0.80 7.62 -3.99
C TYR A 53 0.03 6.81 -2.97
N HIS A 54 1.15 6.21 -3.39
CA HIS A 54 2.06 5.54 -2.46
C HIS A 54 2.71 6.51 -1.47
N VAL A 55 3.05 7.72 -1.91
CA VAL A 55 3.54 8.80 -1.02
C VAL A 55 2.50 9.16 0.04
N LEU A 56 1.23 9.31 -0.34
CA LEU A 56 0.14 9.57 0.60
C LEU A 56 0.03 8.44 1.62
N ILE A 57 0.06 7.19 1.17
CA ILE A 57 0.03 5.99 2.01
C ILE A 57 1.16 5.97 3.04
N ILE A 58 2.38 6.32 2.63
CA ILE A 58 3.53 6.43 3.53
C ILE A 58 3.26 7.51 4.58
N ALA A 59 2.82 8.69 4.15
CA ALA A 59 2.56 9.82 5.04
C ALA A 59 1.51 9.48 6.10
N VAL A 60 0.37 8.90 5.71
CA VAL A 60 -0.68 8.51 6.67
C VAL A 60 -0.21 7.39 7.62
N THR A 61 0.67 6.50 7.17
CA THR A 61 1.24 5.45 8.02
C THR A 61 2.19 6.04 9.05
N VAL A 62 3.04 6.98 8.66
CA VAL A 62 3.94 7.71 9.57
C VAL A 62 3.14 8.47 10.61
N ILE A 63 2.08 9.18 10.19
CA ILE A 63 1.15 9.88 11.09
C ILE A 63 0.53 8.89 12.07
N ALA A 64 -0.01 7.76 11.59
CA ALA A 64 -0.59 6.74 12.44
C ALA A 64 0.41 6.21 13.48
N MET A 65 1.67 6.01 13.12
CA MET A 65 2.70 5.55 14.06
C MET A 65 3.01 6.57 15.17
N GLY A 66 2.75 7.86 14.92
CA GLY A 66 2.94 8.95 15.87
C GLY A 66 1.78 9.18 16.84
N LEU A 67 0.59 8.63 16.60
CA LEU A 67 -0.57 8.86 17.47
C LEU A 67 -0.46 8.06 18.78
N GLU A 68 -0.88 8.66 19.89
CA GLU A 68 -0.79 8.07 21.23
C GLU A 68 -1.85 6.99 21.47
N ARG A 69 -3.08 7.22 21.02
CA ARG A 69 -4.21 6.30 21.25
C ARG A 69 -4.30 5.23 20.17
N ALA A 70 -4.39 3.97 20.58
CA ALA A 70 -4.56 2.82 19.70
C ALA A 70 -5.87 2.91 18.91
N ALA A 71 -6.93 3.50 19.45
CA ALA A 71 -8.17 3.70 18.71
C ALA A 71 -7.96 4.52 17.43
N ASP A 72 -7.18 5.60 17.50
CA ASP A 72 -6.96 6.50 16.35
C ASP A 72 -5.99 5.88 15.35
N ARG A 73 -4.91 5.25 15.84
CA ARG A 73 -3.98 4.48 15.00
C ARG A 73 -4.71 3.41 14.18
N ARG A 74 -5.54 2.61 14.85
CA ARG A 74 -6.28 1.50 14.22
C ARG A 74 -7.19 1.99 13.10
N ARG A 75 -7.88 3.11 13.29
CA ARG A 75 -8.76 3.67 12.25
C ARG A 75 -7.96 4.00 10.99
N ILE A 76 -6.83 4.70 11.12
CA ILE A 76 -6.00 5.06 9.96
C ILE A 76 -5.41 3.81 9.30
N VAL A 77 -4.88 2.86 10.08
CA VAL A 77 -4.31 1.61 9.55
C VAL A 77 -5.37 0.77 8.84
N VAL A 78 -6.60 0.70 9.36
CA VAL A 78 -7.72 0.00 8.70
C VAL A 78 -8.09 0.68 7.40
N VAL A 79 -8.22 2.00 7.36
CA VAL A 79 -8.49 2.73 6.11
C VAL A 79 -7.42 2.40 5.07
N ASN A 80 -6.15 2.40 5.47
CA ASN A 80 -5.05 2.08 4.58
C ASN A 80 -5.09 0.61 4.09
N ALA A 81 -5.47 -0.32 4.97
CA ALA A 81 -5.69 -1.72 4.62
C ALA A 81 -6.82 -1.89 3.59
N LEU A 82 -7.95 -1.18 3.79
CA LEU A 82 -9.09 -1.23 2.88
C LEU A 82 -8.75 -0.62 1.52
N MET A 83 -7.89 0.39 1.46
CA MET A 83 -7.40 0.90 0.18
C MET A 83 -6.64 -0.17 -0.61
N TYR A 84 -5.78 -0.95 0.04
CA TYR A 84 -5.10 -2.07 -0.60
C TYR A 84 -6.05 -3.20 -1.05
N LEU A 85 -7.04 -3.54 -0.22
CA LEU A 85 -7.97 -4.64 -0.49
C LEU A 85 -9.04 -4.29 -1.53
N LEU A 86 -9.68 -3.13 -1.36
CA LEU A 86 -10.86 -2.75 -2.13
C LEU A 86 -10.52 -1.88 -3.34
N TRP A 87 -9.57 -0.96 -3.19
CA TRP A 87 -9.18 -0.11 -4.32
C TRP A 87 -8.19 -0.84 -5.21
N ASP A 88 -7.04 -1.27 -4.66
CA ASP A 88 -5.98 -1.82 -5.49
C ASP A 88 -6.29 -3.25 -5.96
N ALA A 89 -6.44 -4.23 -5.05
CA ALA A 89 -6.67 -5.62 -5.44
C ALA A 89 -8.01 -5.82 -6.18
N ALA A 90 -9.10 -5.21 -5.71
CA ALA A 90 -10.39 -5.39 -6.38
C ALA A 90 -10.48 -4.64 -7.71
N SER A 91 -9.82 -3.49 -7.89
CA SER A 91 -9.80 -2.85 -9.21
C SER A 91 -9.08 -3.72 -10.24
N GLN A 92 -8.00 -4.41 -9.85
CA GLN A 92 -7.31 -5.36 -10.71
C GLN A 92 -8.16 -6.60 -10.99
N LEU A 93 -8.68 -7.27 -9.97
CA LEU A 93 -9.40 -8.54 -10.14
C LEU A 93 -10.81 -8.40 -10.73
N ALA A 94 -11.55 -7.38 -10.32
CA ALA A 94 -12.99 -7.28 -10.62
C ALA A 94 -13.34 -6.31 -11.75
N TYR A 95 -12.46 -5.36 -12.08
CA TYR A 95 -12.80 -4.27 -13.02
C TYR A 95 -11.84 -4.17 -14.20
N TRP A 96 -10.57 -3.93 -13.94
CA TRP A 96 -9.61 -3.50 -14.96
C TRP A 96 -8.74 -4.62 -15.49
N GLY A 97 -8.62 -5.73 -14.78
CA GLY A 97 -7.66 -6.79 -15.09
C GLY A 97 -7.69 -7.34 -16.50
N GLY A 98 -8.88 -7.72 -16.96
CA GLY A 98 -9.08 -8.17 -18.33
C GLY A 98 -9.02 -7.03 -19.36
N ALA A 99 -9.35 -5.79 -18.96
CA ALA A 99 -9.44 -4.64 -19.84
C ALA A 99 -8.07 -4.00 -20.15
N ILE A 100 -7.12 -4.09 -19.23
CA ILE A 100 -5.75 -3.57 -19.37
C ILE A 100 -4.80 -4.58 -20.05
N GLY A 101 -5.32 -5.79 -20.31
CA GLY A 101 -4.68 -6.95 -20.94
C GLY A 101 -3.32 -7.31 -20.38
N MET A 102 -3.21 -7.20 -19.07
CA MET A 102 -2.14 -7.82 -18.30
C MET A 102 -2.29 -9.35 -18.34
N ALA A 103 -1.17 -10.07 -18.33
CA ALA A 103 -1.23 -11.52 -18.19
C ALA A 103 -1.87 -11.90 -16.85
N THR A 104 -2.71 -12.95 -16.85
CA THR A 104 -3.41 -13.39 -15.64
C THR A 104 -2.44 -13.67 -14.48
N SER A 105 -1.25 -14.19 -14.77
CA SER A 105 -0.21 -14.42 -13.75
C SER A 105 0.25 -13.13 -13.08
N ASP A 106 0.54 -12.09 -13.86
CA ASP A 106 1.01 -10.79 -13.33
C ASP A 106 -0.11 -10.13 -12.53
N LEU A 107 -1.34 -10.26 -12.99
CA LEU A 107 -2.52 -9.76 -12.30
C LEU A 107 -2.73 -10.42 -10.94
N LEU A 108 -2.64 -11.75 -10.89
CA LEU A 108 -2.78 -12.50 -9.65
C LEU A 108 -1.63 -12.21 -8.68
N VAL A 109 -0.40 -12.02 -9.19
CA VAL A 109 0.75 -11.63 -8.37
C VAL A 109 0.52 -10.24 -7.77
N ASN A 110 0.19 -9.24 -8.59
CA ASN A 110 -0.02 -7.88 -8.13
C ASN A 110 -1.18 -7.79 -7.13
N SER A 111 -2.33 -8.38 -7.46
CA SER A 111 -3.49 -8.43 -6.57
C SER A 111 -3.18 -9.21 -5.29
N GLY A 112 -2.40 -10.29 -5.39
CA GLY A 112 -1.96 -11.09 -4.25
C GLY A 112 -1.05 -10.31 -3.30
N VAL A 113 -0.11 -9.53 -3.83
CA VAL A 113 0.73 -8.62 -3.02
C VAL A 113 -0.15 -7.61 -2.30
N SER A 114 -1.15 -7.05 -2.98
CA SER A 114 -2.05 -6.07 -2.37
C SER A 114 -2.95 -6.67 -1.29
N ILE A 115 -3.44 -7.90 -1.51
CA ILE A 115 -4.18 -8.67 -0.51
C ILE A 115 -3.31 -8.98 0.71
N ALA A 116 -2.08 -9.43 0.50
CA ALA A 116 -1.14 -9.73 1.58
C ALA A 116 -0.81 -8.48 2.39
N GLY A 117 -0.52 -7.36 1.73
CA GLY A 117 -0.27 -6.07 2.37
C GLY A 117 -1.46 -5.57 3.18
N GLY A 118 -2.66 -5.56 2.60
CA GLY A 118 -3.89 -5.18 3.30
C GLY A 118 -4.19 -6.08 4.50
N THR A 119 -4.01 -7.40 4.35
CA THR A 119 -4.20 -8.36 5.46
C THR A 119 -3.19 -8.12 6.59
N ALA A 120 -1.92 -7.89 6.26
CA ALA A 120 -0.90 -7.57 7.25
C ALA A 120 -1.25 -6.30 8.05
N LEU A 121 -1.76 -5.27 7.38
CA LEU A 121 -2.23 -4.05 8.05
C LEU A 121 -3.46 -4.31 8.94
N LEU A 122 -4.41 -5.13 8.51
CA LEU A 122 -5.53 -5.54 9.36
C LEU A 122 -5.05 -6.29 10.61
N VAL A 123 -4.06 -7.18 10.48
CA VAL A 123 -3.45 -7.86 11.62
C VAL A 123 -2.79 -6.86 12.56
N VAL A 124 -2.06 -5.86 12.03
CA VAL A 124 -1.48 -4.77 12.82
C VAL A 124 -2.56 -4.02 13.58
N ALA A 125 -3.63 -3.59 12.91
CA ALA A 125 -4.73 -2.88 13.55
C ALA A 125 -5.43 -3.74 14.62
N TRP A 126 -5.66 -5.02 14.33
CA TRP A 126 -6.28 -5.95 15.26
C TRP A 126 -5.43 -6.17 16.52
N ARG A 127 -4.11 -6.19 16.39
CA ARG A 127 -3.15 -6.41 17.49
C ARG A 127 -2.69 -5.14 18.19
N ASP A 128 -2.92 -3.95 17.62
CA ASP A 128 -2.50 -2.70 18.24
C ASP A 128 -3.35 -2.39 19.47
N ARG A 129 -2.65 -2.08 20.56
CA ARG A 129 -3.21 -1.79 21.89
C ARG A 129 -2.46 -0.60 22.47
N ASP A 130 -3.10 0.11 23.38
CA ASP A 130 -2.42 1.13 24.16
C ASP A 130 -1.28 0.48 24.95
N ALA A 131 -0.19 1.23 25.13
CA ALA A 131 0.83 0.80 26.09
C ALA A 131 0.16 0.83 27.47
N GLU A 132 0.40 -0.19 28.29
CA GLU A 132 -0.03 -0.15 29.69
C GLU A 132 0.52 1.14 30.30
N ALA A 133 -0.35 1.90 30.97
CA ALA A 133 0.09 3.09 31.69
C ALA A 133 1.21 2.66 32.64
N ALA A 134 2.38 3.30 32.53
CA ALA A 134 3.44 3.07 33.49
C ALA A 134 2.86 3.31 34.90
N PRO A 135 3.13 2.43 35.87
CA PRO A 135 2.65 2.65 37.23
C PRO A 135 3.13 4.04 37.67
N ALA A 136 2.19 4.87 38.12
CA ALA A 136 2.50 6.18 38.68
C ALA A 136 3.54 5.97 39.78
N ARG A 137 4.71 6.60 39.62
CA ARG A 137 5.75 6.63 40.65
C ARG A 137 5.36 7.58 41.76
#